data_AF-R2S516-F1
#
_entry.id   AF-R2S516-F1
#
_cell.length_a   1.000
_cell.length_b   1.000
_cell.length_c   1.000
_cell.angle_alpha   90.00
_cell.angle_beta   90.00
_cell.angle_gamma   90.00
#
_symmetry.space_group_name_H-M   'P 1'
#
loop_
_entity.id
_entity.type
_entity.pdbx_description
1 polymer ?
#
loop_
_entity_poly.entity_id
_entity_poly.type
_entity_poly.pdbx_seq_one_letter_code
_entity_poly.pdbx_strand_id
1 'polypeptide(L)' 'METAARKIGNSIGINFPNAVAREAGERFTIIKVGYSYILKLRKMDIFENTEDLAGFRNSVTSEDQIWDTMRFEGDES' A
#
# COMPACT_ATOMS: atom_id res chain seq x y z
N MET A 1 18.90 -12.61 -8.67
CA MET A 1 18.13 -12.65 -9.94
C MET A 1 18.32 -11.32 -10.62
N GLU A 2 18.62 -11.33 -11.92
CA GLU A 2 18.85 -10.13 -12.71
C GLU A 2 17.83 -10.07 -13.86
N THR A 3 17.35 -8.87 -14.18
CA THR A 3 16.46 -8.62 -15.31
C THR A 3 16.83 -7.27 -15.93
N ALA A 4 16.47 -7.08 -17.20
CA ALA A 4 16.81 -5.89 -17.96
C ALA A 4 15.55 -5.08 -18.27
N ALA A 5 15.68 -3.75 -18.19
CA ALA A 5 14.69 -2.84 -18.74
C ALA A 5 14.66 -2.94 -20.27
N ARG A 6 13.46 -2.98 -20.85
CA ARG A 6 13.24 -3.08 -22.30
C ARG A 6 12.19 -2.07 -22.75
N LYS A 7 12.26 -1.67 -24.02
CA LYS A 7 11.21 -0.87 -24.65
C LYS A 7 10.00 -1.75 -24.93
N ILE A 8 8.83 -1.33 -24.45
CA ILE A 8 7.53 -1.98 -24.64
C ILE A 8 6.58 -0.93 -25.20
N GLY A 9 6.30 -1.00 -26.49
CA GLY A 9 5.58 0.07 -27.20
C GLY A 9 6.29 1.42 -27.06
N ASN A 10 5.57 2.41 -26.51
CA ASN A 10 6.10 3.75 -26.23
C ASN A 10 6.61 3.93 -24.78
N SER A 11 6.78 2.84 -24.03
CA SER A 11 7.20 2.86 -22.63
C SER A 11 8.46 2.03 -22.40
N ILE A 12 9.09 2.21 -21.24
CA ILE A 12 10.13 1.32 -20.71
C ILE A 12 9.49 0.43 -19.65
N GLY A 13 9.70 -0.88 -19.75
CA GLY A 13 9.21 -1.85 -18.80
C GLY A 13 10.28 -2.86 -18.41
N ILE A 14 9.99 -3.66 -17.39
CA ILE A 14 10.84 -4.76 -16.93
C ILE A 14 10.01 -6.03 -16.97
N ASN A 15 10.59 -7.11 -17.50
CA ASN A 15 9.95 -8.42 -17.46
C ASN A 15 10.24 -9.07 -16.11
N PHE A 16 9.19 -9.36 -15.35
CA PHE A 16 9.30 -10.13 -14.11
C PHE A 16 9.55 -11.60 -14.44
N PRO A 17 10.62 -12.21 -13.90
CA PRO A 17 10.82 -13.64 -14.05
C PRO A 17 9.70 -14.41 -13.37
N ASN A 18 9.29 -15.55 -13.94
CA ASN A 18 8.15 -16.34 -13.46
C ASN A 18 8.23 -16.74 -11.98
N ALA A 19 9.44 -16.85 -11.42
CA ALA A 19 9.63 -17.18 -10.00
C ALA A 19 9.24 -16.05 -9.03
N VAL A 20 9.09 -14.81 -9.51
CA VAL A 20 8.63 -13.64 -8.73
C VAL A 20 7.39 -12.98 -9.32
N ALA A 21 7.03 -13.33 -10.56
CA ALA A 21 5.83 -12.82 -11.21
C ALA A 21 4.58 -13.30 -10.48
N ARG A 22 3.67 -12.36 -10.22
CA ARG A 22 2.31 -12.65 -9.78
C ARG A 22 1.37 -12.70 -11.00
N GLU A 23 0.07 -12.74 -10.75
CA GLU A 23 -0.94 -12.77 -11.81
C GLU A 23 -0.86 -11.55 -12.73
N ALA A 24 -1.06 -11.79 -14.03
CA ALA A 24 -1.11 -10.73 -15.01
C ALA A 24 -2.31 -9.80 -14.73
N GLY A 25 -2.05 -8.49 -14.62
CA GLY A 25 -3.08 -7.48 -14.38
C GLY A 25 -3.01 -6.80 -13.00
N GLU A 26 -2.17 -7.30 -12.09
CA GLU A 26 -1.91 -6.60 -10.82
C GLU A 26 -1.30 -5.20 -11.06
N ARG A 27 -1.76 -4.22 -10.29
CA ARG A 27 -1.27 -2.83 -10.35
C ARG A 27 -0.28 -2.58 -9.22
N PHE A 28 0.82 -1.90 -9.54
CA PHE A 28 1.84 -1.53 -8.58
C PHE A 28 1.97 -0.02 -8.48
N THR A 29 2.19 0.47 -7.27
CA THR A 29 2.73 1.80 -7.03
C THR A 29 4.24 1.72 -7.11
N ILE A 30 4.84 2.56 -7.95
CA ILE A 30 6.30 2.65 -8.09
C ILE A 30 6.79 3.81 -7.21
N ILE A 31 7.72 3.52 -6.32
CA ILE A 31 8.37 4.51 -5.45
C ILE A 31 9.86 4.51 -5.77
N LYS A 32 10.43 5.68 -6.05
CA LYS A 32 11.88 5.84 -6.28
C LYS A 32 12.58 6.20 -4.97
N VAL A 33 13.61 5.45 -4.60
CA VAL A 33 14.47 5.72 -3.44
C VAL A 33 15.92 5.64 -3.89
N GLY A 34 16.58 6.80 -4.01
CA GLY A 34 17.94 6.91 -4.56
C GLY A 34 18.02 6.35 -5.99
N TYR A 35 18.85 5.33 -6.19
CA TYR A 35 19.01 4.60 -7.46
C TYR A 35 18.10 3.37 -7.58
N SER A 36 17.23 3.14 -6.61
CA SER A 36 16.35 1.97 -6.56
C SER A 36 14.90 2.34 -6.84
N TYR A 37 14.19 1.41 -7.46
CA TYR A 37 12.74 1.45 -7.61
C TYR A 37 12.13 0.36 -6.74
N ILE A 38 11.18 0.75 -5.90
CA ILE A 38 10.39 -0.15 -5.06
C ILE A 38 9.02 -0.28 -5.69
N LEU A 39 8.63 -1.52 -6.01
CA LEU A 39 7.32 -1.87 -6.52
C LEU A 39 6.47 -2.35 -5.34
N LYS A 40 5.48 -1.56 -4.95
CA LYS A 40 4.52 -1.93 -3.90
C LYS A 40 3.21 -2.31 -4.58
N LEU A 41 2.69 -3.51 -4.29
CA LEU A 41 1.37 -3.89 -4.78
C LEU A 41 0.35 -2.85 -4.31
N ARG A 42 -0.46 -2.35 -5.25
CA ARG A 42 -1.56 -1.45 -4.91
C ARG A 42 -2.64 -2.29 -4.27
N LYS A 43 -2.60 -2.41 -2.94
CA LYS A 43 -3.76 -2.85 -2.18
C LYS A 43 -4.85 -1.79 -2.38
N MET A 44 -6.08 -2.22 -2.66
CA MET A 44 -7.23 -1.32 -2.53
C MET A 44 -7.22 -0.73 -1.14
N ASP A 45 -7.56 0.54 -1.04
CA ASP A 45 -7.74 1.15 0.27
C ASP A 45 -8.93 0.44 0.93
N ILE A 46 -8.69 -0.16 2.09
CA ILE A 46 -9.74 -0.89 2.83
C ILE A 46 -10.86 0.06 3.30
N PHE A 47 -10.63 1.37 3.23
CA PHE A 47 -11.64 2.40 3.48
C PHE A 47 -12.31 2.89 2.19
N GLU A 48 -11.91 2.42 1.01
CA GLU A 48 -12.51 2.79 -0.28
C GLU A 48 -13.92 2.20 -0.43
N ASN A 49 -14.16 1.04 0.17
CA ASN A 49 -15.45 0.38 0.17
C ASN A 49 -16.12 0.49 1.54
N THR A 50 -17.22 1.22 1.62
CA THR A 50 -17.98 1.38 2.87
C THR A 50 -18.60 0.09 3.38
N GLU A 51 -18.77 -0.92 2.51
CA GLU A 51 -19.24 -2.26 2.91
C GLU A 51 -18.19 -3.03 3.70
N ASP A 52 -16.90 -2.84 3.39
CA ASP A 52 -15.79 -3.50 4.10
C ASP A 52 -15.61 -2.97 5.53
N LEU A 53 -16.23 -1.81 5.82
CA LEU A 53 -16.29 -1.17 7.14
C LEU A 53 -17.58 -1.50 7.90
N ALA A 54 -18.47 -2.33 7.34
CA ALA A 54 -19.72 -2.71 7.99
C ALA A 54 -19.42 -3.46 9.30
N GLY A 55 -19.89 -2.89 10.42
CA GLY A 55 -19.67 -3.45 11.76
C GLY A 55 -18.40 -2.97 12.46
N PHE A 56 -17.41 -2.40 11.75
CA PHE A 56 -16.20 -1.85 12.37
C PHE A 56 -16.53 -0.73 13.36
N ARG A 57 -17.39 0.22 12.96
CA ARG A 57 -17.85 1.29 13.87
C ARG A 57 -18.69 0.80 15.05
N ASN A 58 -19.30 -0.38 14.94
CA ASN A 58 -20.07 -0.98 16.03
C ASN A 58 -19.19 -1.80 16.99
N SER A 59 -17.97 -2.16 16.58
CA SER A 59 -16.98 -2.84 17.43
C SER A 59 -16.04 -1.89 18.16
N VAL A 60 -16.02 -0.59 17.80
CA VAL A 60 -15.27 0.43 18.54
C VAL A 60 -15.90 0.59 19.92
N THR A 61 -15.14 0.24 20.95
CA THR A 61 -15.60 0.35 22.33
C THR A 61 -15.49 1.79 22.82
N SER A 62 -16.15 2.09 23.93
CA SER A 62 -16.06 3.41 24.57
C SER A 62 -14.63 3.74 25.01
N GLU A 63 -13.80 2.72 25.31
CA GLU A 63 -12.38 2.93 25.62
C GLU A 63 -11.58 3.34 24.38
N ASP A 64 -11.83 2.74 23.22
CA ASP A 64 -11.17 3.11 21.96
C ASP A 64 -11.45 4.58 21.58
N GLN A 65 -12.66 5.07 21.85
CA GLN A 65 -13.03 6.47 21.64
C GLN A 65 -12.28 7.44 22.57
N ILE A 66 -11.94 6.99 23.77
CA ILE A 66 -11.16 7.78 24.73
C ILE A 66 -9.72 7.93 24.22
N TRP A 67 -9.11 6.87 23.70
CA TRP A 67 -7.79 6.94 23.07
C TRP A 67 -7.76 7.86 21.85
N ASP A 68 -8.80 7.85 21.01
CA ASP A 68 -8.90 8.74 19.84
C ASP A 68 -9.04 10.22 20.22
N THR A 69 -9.63 10.50 21.38
CA THR A 69 -9.84 11.87 21.89
C THR A 69 -8.74 12.36 22.82
N MET A 70 -7.88 11.47 23.29
CA MET A 70 -6.66 11.82 24.01
C MET A 70 -5.70 12.56 23.08
N ARG A 71 -5.74 13.89 23.12
CA ARG A 71 -4.60 14.70 22.70
C ARG A 71 -3.46 14.37 23.65
N PHE A 72 -2.34 13.87 23.11
CA PHE A 72 -1.10 13.75 23.87
C PHE A 72 -0.67 15.14 24.35
N GLU A 73 -1.06 15.51 25.57
CA GLU A 73 -0.39 16.57 26.34
C GLU A 73 0.90 15.97 26.93
N GLY A 74 1.82 15.63 26.03
CA GLY A 74 3.21 15.39 26.35
C GLY A 74 3.97 16.68 26.12
N ASP A 75 3.80 17.63 27.04
CA ASP A 75 4.77 18.71 27.22
C ASP A 75 6.01 18.03 27.84
N GLU A 76 6.87 17.49 26.98
CA GLU A 76 8.23 17.08 27.38
C GLU A 76 8.95 18.35 27.84
N SER A 77 8.88 18.60 29.14
CA SER A 77 9.62 19.64 29.86
C SER A 77 10.90 19.08 30.45
#